data_AF-A0A371I113-F1
#
_entry.id   AF-A0A371I113-F1
#
_cell.length_a   1.000
_cell.length_b   1.000
_cell.length_c   1.000
_cell.angle_alpha   90.00
_cell.angle_beta   90.00
_cell.angle_gamma   90.00
#
_symmetry.space_group_name_H-M   'P 1'
#
loop_
_entity.id
_entity.type
_entity.pdbx_description
1 polymer ?
#
loop_
_entity_poly.entity_id
_entity_poly.type
_entity_poly.pdbx_seq_one_letter_code
_entity_poly.pdbx_strand_id
1 'polypeptide(L)'
;MRWALDEMSYIDITKLIKSIGYVYFKSLWYQHLRLSLSQGLKPLNCDGDVLKFVEDVKTFEVVSVFVKHLIDTPTKGKNDEEFRKETCGAIGGKDEI
;
A
#
# COMPACT_ATOMS: atom_id res chain seq x y z
N MET A 1 22.05 19.07 -16.35
CA MET A 1 21.37 18.93 -15.04
C MET A 1 20.97 17.48 -14.90
N ARG A 2 21.67 16.72 -14.06
CA ARG A 2 21.33 15.33 -13.76
C ARG A 2 20.12 15.38 -12.83
N TRP A 3 18.93 15.14 -13.35
CA TRP A 3 17.80 14.78 -12.51
C TRP A 3 18.13 13.40 -11.94
N ALA A 4 18.85 13.38 -10.81
CA ALA A 4 18.58 12.38 -9.81
C ALA A 4 17.16 12.68 -9.32
N LEU A 5 16.17 12.37 -10.15
CA LEU A 5 14.85 12.05 -9.68
C LEU A 5 15.13 10.89 -8.75
N ASP A 6 15.10 11.18 -7.45
CA ASP A 6 14.90 10.17 -6.43
C ASP A 6 13.60 9.48 -6.84
N GLU A 7 13.74 8.45 -7.65
CA GLU A 7 12.63 7.72 -8.23
C GLU A 7 11.91 7.14 -7.05
N MET A 8 10.72 7.68 -6.77
CA MET A 8 9.94 7.32 -5.59
C MET A 8 9.87 5.79 -5.54
N SER A 9 10.34 5.20 -4.45
CA SER A 9 10.32 3.75 -4.33
C SER A 9 8.94 3.28 -3.87
N TYR A 10 8.67 1.98 -4.02
CA TYR A 10 7.49 1.38 -3.39
C TYR A 10 7.49 1.62 -1.87
N ILE A 11 8.67 1.64 -1.24
CA ILE A 11 8.81 1.93 0.19
C ILE A 11 8.33 3.36 0.50
N ASP A 12 8.65 4.33 -0.33
CA ASP A 12 8.24 5.73 -0.09
C ASP A 12 6.73 5.91 -0.25
N ILE A 13 6.14 5.26 -1.26
CA ILE A 13 4.68 5.22 -1.43
C ILE A 13 4.03 4.56 -0.21
N THR A 14 4.55 3.42 0.25
CA THR A 14 3.95 2.72 1.40
C THR A 14 4.04 3.56 2.68
N LYS A 15 5.13 4.31 2.90
CA LYS A 15 5.27 5.24 4.02
C LYS A 15 4.25 6.37 3.93
N LEU A 16 4.01 6.92 2.74
CA LEU A 16 3.00 7.94 2.50
C LEU A 16 1.59 7.42 2.78
N ILE A 17 1.25 6.23 2.29
CA ILE A 17 -0.07 5.62 2.54
C ILE A 17 -0.29 5.35 4.03
N LYS A 18 0.76 4.89 4.74
CA LYS A 18 0.72 4.71 6.20
C LYS A 18 0.53 6.02 6.95
N SER A 19 1.19 7.11 6.54
CA SER A 19 1.06 8.42 7.21
C SER A 19 -0.34 9.04 7.06
N ILE A 20 -1.08 8.66 6.01
CA ILE A 20 -2.48 9.05 5.79
C ILE A 20 -3.46 8.24 6.67
N GLY A 21 -3.00 7.17 7.32
CA GLY A 21 -3.79 6.36 8.26
C GLY A 21 -4.09 4.93 7.79
N TYR A 22 -3.62 4.53 6.61
CA TYR A 22 -3.72 3.14 6.15
C TYR A 22 -2.52 2.33 6.64
N VAL A 23 -2.52 1.98 7.93
CA VAL A 23 -1.38 1.28 8.58
C VAL A 23 -1.18 -0.13 8.01
N TYR A 24 -2.29 -0.84 7.76
CA TYR A 24 -2.31 -2.22 7.27
C TYR A 24 -3.08 -2.34 5.97
N PHE A 25 -2.39 -2.49 4.84
CA PHE A 25 -3.02 -2.71 3.54
C PHE A 25 -2.40 -3.89 2.82
N LYS A 26 -3.20 -4.56 1.99
CA LYS A 26 -2.81 -5.74 1.22
C LYS A 26 -2.16 -5.35 -0.10
N SER A 27 -2.76 -4.37 -0.78
CA SER A 27 -2.36 -4.01 -2.12
C SER A 27 -2.74 -2.57 -2.45
N LEU A 28 -1.96 -1.95 -3.32
CA LEU A 28 -2.17 -0.64 -3.91
C LEU A 28 -2.44 -0.77 -5.40
N TRP A 29 -3.27 0.14 -5.89
CA TRP A 29 -3.64 0.25 -7.30
C TRP A 29 -3.71 1.72 -7.68
N TYR A 30 -3.51 2.05 -8.95
CA TYR A 30 -3.77 3.38 -9.49
C TYR A 30 -4.66 3.29 -10.71
N GLN A 31 -5.39 4.37 -10.98
CA GLN A 31 -6.12 4.51 -12.24
C GLN A 31 -5.23 5.13 -13.30
N HIS A 32 -5.02 4.39 -14.39
CA HIS A 32 -4.42 4.89 -15.60
C HIS A 32 -5.37 5.85 -16.32
N LEU A 33 -5.03 7.14 -16.33
CA LEU A 33 -5.93 8.22 -16.73
C LEU A 33 -6.33 8.20 -18.21
N ARG A 34 -5.59 7.49 -19.07
CA ARG A 34 -5.92 7.32 -20.50
C ARG A 34 -6.82 6.11 -20.79
N LEU A 35 -7.13 5.30 -19.78
CA LEU A 35 -7.93 4.09 -19.92
C LEU A 35 -9.21 4.20 -19.08
N SER A 36 -10.28 3.55 -19.53
CA SER A 36 -11.52 3.45 -18.74
C SER A 36 -11.26 2.66 -17.45
N LEU A 37 -12.02 2.92 -16.37
CA LEU A 37 -11.83 2.25 -15.07
C LEU A 37 -11.75 0.72 -15.16
N SER A 38 -12.56 0.11 -16.03
CA SER A 38 -12.59 -1.35 -16.25
C SER A 38 -11.27 -1.92 -16.79
N GLN A 39 -10.44 -1.10 -17.43
CA GLN A 39 -9.15 -1.50 -18.04
C GLN A 39 -7.95 -0.73 -17.48
N GLY A 40 -8.21 0.35 -16.74
CA GLY A 40 -7.20 1.30 -16.29
C GLY A 40 -6.70 1.06 -14.88
N LEU A 41 -7.25 0.10 -14.14
CA LEU A 41 -6.76 -0.20 -12.79
C LEU A 41 -5.46 -1.01 -12.87
N LYS A 42 -4.34 -0.37 -12.54
CA LYS A 42 -3.01 -0.97 -12.60
C LYS A 42 -2.43 -1.16 -11.19
N PRO A 43 -1.67 -2.24 -10.94
CA PRO A 43 -1.07 -2.51 -9.63
C PRO A 43 0.04 -1.51 -9.30
N LEU A 44 0.28 -1.29 -8.00
CA LEU A 44 1.36 -0.45 -7.47
C LEU A 44 2.03 -1.15 -6.26
N ASN A 45 2.49 -2.39 -6.44
CA ASN A 45 2.88 -3.27 -5.31
C ASN A 45 4.36 -3.61 -5.25
N CYS A 46 5.17 -3.10 -6.18
CA CYS A 46 6.61 -3.26 -6.22
C CYS A 46 7.27 -2.11 -6.99
N ASP A 47 8.59 -1.96 -6.89
CA ASP A 47 9.30 -0.87 -7.57
C ASP A 47 9.11 -0.89 -9.10
N GLY A 48 9.03 -2.09 -9.70
CA GLY A 48 8.72 -2.22 -11.13
C GLY A 48 7.36 -1.66 -11.54
N ASP A 49 6.37 -1.72 -10.65
CA ASP A 49 5.07 -1.08 -10.85
C ASP A 49 5.16 0.44 -10.67
N VAL A 50 6.00 0.91 -9.74
CA VAL A 50 6.21 2.34 -9.49
C VAL A 50 6.88 3.03 -10.68
N LEU A 51 7.86 2.39 -11.31
CA LEU A 51 8.48 2.89 -12.54
C LEU A 51 7.44 3.10 -13.65
N LYS A 52 6.56 2.10 -13.86
CA LYS A 52 5.46 2.21 -14.83
C LYS A 52 4.46 3.28 -14.45
N PHE A 53 4.14 3.41 -13.16
CA PHE A 53 3.28 4.46 -12.65
C PHE A 53 3.85 5.85 -12.96
N VAL A 54 5.12 6.10 -12.66
CA VAL A 54 5.79 7.38 -12.94
C VAL A 54 5.73 7.70 -14.44
N GLU A 55 5.95 6.71 -15.31
CA GLU A 55 5.84 6.89 -16.76
C GLU A 55 4.39 7.21 -17.19
N ASP A 56 3.42 6.42 -16.73
CA ASP A 56 2.02 6.53 -17.10
C ASP A 56 1.38 7.85 -16.62
N VAL A 57 1.89 8.42 -15.53
CA VAL A 57 1.31 9.61 -14.88
C VAL A 57 2.10 10.89 -15.13
N LYS A 58 3.23 10.83 -15.83
CA LYS A 58 4.17 11.96 -16.03
C LYS A 58 3.53 13.23 -16.58
N THR A 59 2.45 13.11 -17.36
CA THR A 59 1.74 14.24 -17.97
C THR A 59 0.52 14.71 -17.19
N PHE A 60 0.28 14.15 -16.00
CA PHE A 60 -0.92 14.40 -15.21
C PHE A 60 -0.54 14.99 -13.85
N GLU A 61 -1.27 16.01 -13.44
CA GLU A 61 -1.03 16.69 -12.16
C GLU A 61 -1.62 15.92 -10.97
N VAL A 62 -2.74 15.21 -11.19
CA VAL A 62 -3.47 14.48 -10.16
C VAL A 62 -3.74 13.06 -10.61
N VAL A 63 -3.47 12.10 -9.71
CA VAL A 63 -3.72 10.67 -9.94
C VAL A 63 -4.47 10.09 -8.76
N SER A 64 -5.40 9.18 -9.04
CA SER A 64 -6.13 8.43 -8.01
C SER A 64 -5.41 7.12 -7.68
N VAL A 65 -5.12 6.92 -6.40
CA VAL A 65 -4.57 5.69 -5.83
C VAL A 65 -5.61 5.05 -4.93
N PHE A 66 -5.80 3.74 -5.09
CA PHE A 66 -6.76 2.93 -4.35
C PHE A 66 -6.03 1.97 -3.44
N VAL A 67 -6.49 1.89 -2.19
CA VAL A 67 -5.90 1.04 -1.16
C VAL A 67 -6.86 -0.10 -0.86
N LYS A 68 -6.37 -1.34 -0.99
CA LYS A 68 -7.09 -2.51 -0.47
C LYS A 68 -6.69 -2.72 0.99
N HIS A 69 -7.54 -2.27 1.91
CA HIS A 69 -7.32 -2.43 3.35
C HIS A 69 -7.38 -3.91 3.77
N LEU A 70 -6.61 -4.29 4.80
CA LEU A 70 -6.62 -5.65 5.35
C LEU A 70 -7.69 -5.86 6.42
N ILE A 71 -8.25 -4.78 6.95
CA ILE A 71 -9.26 -4.78 8.02
C ILE A 71 -10.51 -4.14 7.42
N ASP A 72 -11.71 -4.68 7.65
CA ASP A 72 -12.95 -4.07 7.12
C ASP A 72 -13.30 -2.73 7.80
N THR A 73 -12.66 -2.42 8.93
CA THR A 73 -12.82 -1.17 9.68
C THR A 73 -11.53 -0.37 9.69
N PRO A 74 -11.46 0.83 9.09
CA PRO A 74 -10.32 1.71 9.22
C PRO A 74 -10.15 2.06 10.70
N THR A 75 -9.01 1.68 11.27
CA THR A 75 -8.67 2.01 12.65
C THR A 75 -8.52 3.52 12.75
N LYS A 76 -9.59 4.23 13.12
CA LYS A 76 -9.50 5.63 13.54
C LYS A 76 -8.48 5.68 14.66
N GLY A 77 -7.38 6.41 14.42
CA GLY A 77 -6.23 6.53 15.32
C GLY A 77 -6.63 6.64 16.79
N LYS A 78 -6.61 5.50 17.46
CA LYS A 78 -6.63 5.36 18.91
C LYS A 78 -5.67 4.22 19.23
N ASN A 79 -4.44 4.65 19.52
CA ASN A 79 -3.40 3.98 20.30
C ASN A 79 -3.01 2.56 19.87
N ASP A 80 -1.76 2.43 19.41
CA ASP A 80 -1.01 1.24 18.98
C ASP A 80 -0.89 0.06 20.00
N GLU A 81 -1.79 -0.08 20.99
CA GLU A 81 -1.62 -1.01 22.11
C GLU A 81 -2.62 -2.19 22.16
N GLU A 82 -3.31 -2.54 21.06
CA GLU A 82 -4.23 -3.69 21.08
C GLU A 82 -3.96 -4.77 20.04
N PHE A 83 -3.08 -4.54 19.05
CA PHE A 83 -2.85 -5.56 18.01
C PHE A 83 -1.81 -6.63 18.37
N ARG A 84 -1.07 -6.48 19.47
CA ARG A 84 -0.07 -7.50 19.91
C ARG A 84 -0.70 -8.75 20.54
N LYS A 85 -2.02 -8.84 20.69
CA LYS A 85 -2.66 -9.99 21.38
C LYS A 85 -3.20 -11.11 20.48
N GLU A 86 -3.25 -10.94 19.16
CA GLU A 86 -3.85 -11.99 18.28
C GLU A 86 -2.87 -12.83 17.45
N THR A 87 -1.55 -12.75 17.68
CA THR A 87 -0.58 -13.60 16.96
C THR A 87 0.52 -14.26 17.80
N CYS A 88 0.33 -14.41 19.11
CA CYS A 88 1.16 -15.31 19.93
C CYS A 88 0.27 -16.07 20.93
N GLY A 89 -0.46 -17.06 20.42
CA GLY A 89 -1.30 -17.95 21.19
C GLY A 89 -1.50 -19.31 20.52
N ALA A 90 -0.45 -19.89 19.94
CA ALA A 90 -0.44 -21.29 19.53
C ALA A 90 1.00 -21.81 19.35
N ILE A 91 1.80 -21.80 20.42
CA ILE A 91 2.91 -22.75 20.56
C ILE A 91 2.94 -23.27 22.00
N GLY A 92 2.77 -24.57 22.11
CA GLY A 92 2.71 -25.35 23.35
C GLY A 92 1.75 -26.50 23.07
N GLY A 93 2.19 -27.70 22.74
CA GLY A 93 3.29 -28.44 23.34
C GLY A 93 2.65 -29.79 23.66
N LYS A 94 3.10 -30.85 22.98
CA LYS A 94 2.62 -32.21 23.18
C LYS A 94 2.87 -32.61 24.63
N ASP A 95 1.85 -33.04 25.36
CA ASP A 95 1.95 -34.01 26.46
C ASP A 95 0.51 -34.49 26.76
N GLU A 96 0.16 -35.68 26.26
CA GLU A 96 -0.91 -36.47 26.85
C GLU A 96 -0.33 -37.86 27.15
N ILE A 97 -0.57 -38.29 28.38
CA ILE A 97 0.02 -39.41 29.13
C ILE A 97 -0.45 -40.76 28.59
#